data_AF-A0A1I3BWV2-F1
#
_entry.id   AF-A0A1I3BWV2-F1
#
_cell.length_a   1.000
_cell.length_b   1.000
_cell.length_c   1.000
_cell.angle_alpha   90.00
_cell.angle_beta   90.00
_cell.angle_gamma   90.00
#
_symmetry.space_group_name_H-M   'P 1'
#
loop_
_entity.id
_entity.type
_entity.pdbx_description
1 polymer ?
#
loop_
_entity_poly.entity_id
_entity_poly.type
_entity_poly.pdbx_seq_one_letter_code
_entity_poly.pdbx_strand_id
1 'polypeptide(L)'
;MGVMDRFLGAGTAVTTVANAATGMAEVFRENATRRMELDEEAYARAITQLSGEFAAQPRGWFDGLMNGLNRLPRPMLTMGTVGLFVYAMAEPVGFGLRMQNLNLVPEPLWWLLGAIISFYFGAREAHYFRTRPVIRANAAAATLAALEGDGFEDNAALRDWASAQAEH
;
A
#
# COMPACT_ATOMS: atom_id res chain seq x y z
N MET A 1 -13.50 -3.75 -76.07
CA MET A 1 -13.35 -3.02 -74.80
C MET A 1 -13.96 -3.89 -73.71
N GLY A 2 -13.25 -4.83 -73.11
CA GLY A 2 -12.20 -4.55 -72.13
C GLY A 2 -12.68 -4.91 -70.72
N VAL A 3 -13.35 -6.06 -70.57
CA VAL A 3 -13.83 -6.57 -69.28
C VAL A 3 -12.72 -7.24 -68.45
N MET A 4 -11.56 -7.50 -69.07
CA MET A 4 -10.39 -8.09 -68.39
C MET A 4 -9.55 -7.08 -67.60
N ASP A 5 -9.74 -5.77 -67.80
CA ASP A 5 -8.97 -4.72 -67.10
C ASP A 5 -9.52 -4.41 -65.69
N ARG A 6 -10.82 -4.72 -65.47
CA ARG A 6 -11.50 -4.48 -64.19
C ARG A 6 -11.11 -5.49 -63.10
N PHE A 7 -10.60 -6.66 -63.49
CA PHE A 7 -10.18 -7.72 -62.58
C PHE A 7 -8.76 -7.50 -62.02
N LEU A 8 -7.87 -6.85 -62.78
CA LEU A 8 -6.50 -6.55 -62.33
C LEU A 8 -6.45 -5.37 -61.34
N GLY A 9 -7.29 -4.35 -61.51
CA GLY A 9 -7.38 -3.22 -60.56
C GLY A 9 -8.07 -3.55 -59.23
N ALA A 10 -8.86 -4.63 -59.19
CA ALA A 10 -9.54 -5.08 -57.97
C ALA A 10 -8.55 -5.69 -56.95
N GLY A 11 -7.50 -6.38 -57.41
CA GLY A 11 -6.50 -7.00 -56.53
C GLY A 11 -5.65 -5.98 -55.75
N THR A 12 -5.29 -4.86 -56.37
CA THR A 12 -4.54 -3.77 -55.70
C THR A 12 -5.42 -2.91 -54.80
N ALA A 13 -6.68 -2.66 -55.19
CA ALA A 13 -7.62 -1.92 -54.35
C ALA A 13 -8.01 -2.72 -53.09
N VAL A 14 -8.24 -4.03 -53.23
CA VAL A 14 -8.57 -4.92 -52.10
C VAL A 14 -7.40 -5.06 -51.13
N THR A 15 -6.15 -5.10 -51.62
CA THR A 15 -4.97 -5.16 -50.75
C THR A 15 -4.71 -3.83 -50.03
N THR A 16 -4.98 -2.67 -50.65
CA THR A 16 -4.88 -1.36 -49.95
C THR A 16 -5.98 -1.16 -48.92
N VAL A 17 -7.21 -1.62 -49.20
CA VAL A 17 -8.33 -1.55 -48.26
C VAL A 17 -8.14 -2.55 -47.11
N ALA A 18 -7.61 -3.74 -47.38
CA ALA A 18 -7.26 -4.71 -46.35
C ALA A 18 -6.17 -4.15 -45.42
N ASN A 19 -5.08 -3.59 -45.94
CA ASN A 19 -4.02 -3.01 -45.10
C ASN A 19 -4.48 -1.77 -44.30
N ALA A 20 -5.36 -0.94 -44.86
CA ALA A 20 -5.96 0.18 -44.14
C ALA A 20 -6.97 -0.27 -43.07
N ALA A 21 -7.72 -1.34 -43.33
CA ALA A 21 -8.63 -1.95 -42.36
C ALA A 21 -7.88 -2.65 -41.23
N THR A 22 -6.75 -3.32 -41.51
CA THR A 22 -5.88 -3.90 -40.49
C THR A 22 -5.22 -2.80 -39.64
N GLY A 23 -4.76 -1.70 -40.26
CA GLY A 23 -4.24 -0.54 -39.55
C GLY A 23 -5.29 0.21 -38.71
N MET A 24 -6.58 0.17 -39.08
CA MET A 24 -7.67 0.70 -38.25
C MET A 24 -8.19 -0.30 -37.21
N ALA A 25 -8.10 -1.61 -37.44
CA ALA A 25 -8.49 -2.63 -36.47
C ALA A 25 -7.55 -2.66 -35.25
N GLU A 26 -6.25 -2.40 -35.45
CA GLU A 26 -5.31 -2.15 -34.34
C GLU A 26 -5.58 -0.84 -33.59
N VAL A 27 -6.26 0.12 -34.22
CA VAL A 27 -6.68 1.40 -33.60
C VAL A 27 -7.94 1.22 -32.74
N PHE A 28 -8.79 0.23 -33.02
CA PHE A 28 -10.00 -0.05 -32.25
C PHE A 28 -9.88 -1.20 -31.23
N ARG A 29 -8.85 -2.05 -31.31
CA ARG A 29 -8.55 -3.06 -30.29
C ARG A 29 -7.27 -2.68 -29.54
N GLU A 30 -7.45 -1.94 -28.46
CA GLU A 30 -6.36 -1.53 -27.57
C GLU A 30 -5.52 -2.75 -27.17
N ASN A 31 -4.23 -2.71 -27.51
CA ASN A 31 -3.30 -3.81 -27.29
C ASN A 31 -3.12 -4.02 -25.77
N ALA A 32 -3.53 -5.18 -25.24
CA ALA A 32 -3.52 -5.48 -23.80
C ALA A 32 -2.16 -5.25 -23.14
N THR A 33 -1.07 -5.42 -23.89
CA THR A 33 0.30 -5.13 -23.45
C THR A 33 0.56 -3.64 -23.24
N ARG A 34 0.04 -2.78 -24.13
CA ARG A 34 0.15 -1.32 -24.01
C ARG A 34 -0.63 -0.78 -22.81
N ARG A 35 -1.71 -1.45 -22.42
CA ARG A 35 -2.49 -1.09 -21.22
C ARG A 35 -1.79 -1.49 -19.92
N MET A 36 -1.09 -2.63 -19.89
CA MET A 36 -0.22 -2.99 -18.75
C MET A 36 0.97 -2.02 -18.60
N GLU A 37 1.62 -1.65 -19.69
CA GLU A 37 2.72 -0.67 -19.66
C GLU A 37 2.24 0.69 -19.13
N LEU A 38 1.08 1.17 -19.57
CA LEU A 38 0.50 2.43 -19.09
C LEU A 38 0.09 2.38 -17.61
N ASP A 39 -0.38 1.23 -17.11
CA ASP A 39 -0.75 1.05 -15.71
C ASP A 39 0.50 0.95 -14.81
N GLU A 40 1.55 0.28 -15.27
CA GLU A 40 2.86 0.26 -14.62
C GLU A 40 3.49 1.66 -14.56
N GLU A 41 3.37 2.44 -15.63
CA GLU A 41 3.79 3.85 -15.64
C GLU A 41 2.95 4.71 -14.69
N ALA A 42 1.63 4.53 -14.65
CA ALA A 42 0.76 5.25 -13.73
C ALA A 42 1.10 4.92 -12.27
N TYR A 43 1.34 3.65 -11.98
CA TYR A 43 1.76 3.16 -10.67
C TYR A 43 3.14 3.68 -10.27
N ALA A 44 4.12 3.65 -11.20
CA ALA A 44 5.45 4.20 -11.00
C ALA A 44 5.41 5.72 -10.75
N ARG A 45 4.57 6.46 -11.48
CA ARG A 45 4.34 7.90 -11.26
C ARG A 45 3.69 8.17 -9.91
N ALA A 46 2.70 7.37 -9.51
CA ALA A 46 2.07 7.47 -8.20
C ALA A 46 3.08 7.21 -7.06
N ILE A 47 3.94 6.18 -7.18
CA ILE A 47 5.02 5.92 -6.22
C ILE A 47 6.05 7.05 -6.22
N THR A 48 6.41 7.59 -7.37
CA THR A 48 7.39 8.68 -7.48
C THR A 48 6.86 9.97 -6.86
N GLN A 49 5.58 10.29 -7.08
CA GLN A 49 4.94 11.44 -6.45
C GLN A 49 4.79 11.24 -4.94
N LEU A 50 4.33 10.07 -4.50
CA LEU A 50 4.25 9.71 -3.09
C LEU A 50 5.64 9.82 -2.43
N SER A 51 6.66 9.20 -3.01
CA SER A 51 8.03 9.26 -2.50
C SER A 51 8.64 10.67 -2.56
N GLY A 52 8.24 11.52 -3.52
CA GLY A 52 8.64 12.92 -3.60
C GLY A 52 7.97 13.80 -2.54
N GLU A 53 6.70 13.57 -2.24
CA GLU A 53 5.98 14.26 -1.15
C GLU A 53 6.45 13.80 0.24
N PHE A 54 6.85 12.53 0.38
CA PHE A 54 7.40 11.97 1.62
C PHE A 54 8.94 12.00 1.70
N ALA A 55 9.63 12.48 0.65
CA ALA A 55 11.07 12.69 0.66
C ALA A 55 11.36 13.69 1.77
N ALA A 56 11.79 13.15 2.91
CA ALA A 56 11.83 13.86 4.17
C ALA A 56 12.57 15.19 3.99
N GLN A 57 11.84 16.28 4.22
CA GLN A 57 12.44 17.61 4.38
C GLN A 57 13.62 17.50 5.36
N PRO A 58 14.79 18.10 5.08
CA PRO A 58 15.97 17.93 5.92
C PRO A 58 15.63 18.30 7.37
N ARG A 59 15.47 17.27 8.21
CA ARG A 59 15.17 17.45 9.62
C ARG A 59 16.44 17.97 10.28
N GLY A 60 16.33 19.11 10.95
CA GLY A 60 17.45 19.67 11.70
C GLY A 60 18.00 18.67 12.72
N TRP A 61 19.27 18.81 13.11
CA TRP A 61 19.93 17.94 14.10
C TRP A 61 19.13 17.82 15.42
N PHE A 62 18.45 18.90 15.83
CA PHE A 62 17.57 18.92 16.99
C PHE A 62 16.35 18.01 16.85
N ASP A 63 15.72 17.99 15.67
CA ASP A 63 14.57 17.12 15.40
C ASP A 63 15.02 15.65 15.36
N GLY A 64 16.21 15.37 14.79
CA GLY A 64 16.85 14.06 14.88
C GLY A 64 17.10 13.60 16.31
N LEU A 65 17.65 14.48 17.16
CA LEU A 65 17.87 14.22 18.59
C LEU A 65 16.55 13.94 19.32
N MET A 66 15.54 14.77 19.13
CA MET A 66 14.23 14.62 19.78
C MET A 66 13.50 13.37 19.29
N ASN A 67 13.62 13.01 18.02
CA ASN A 67 13.10 11.74 17.50
C ASN A 67 13.83 10.55 18.12
N GLY A 68 15.15 10.62 18.23
CA GLY A 68 15.97 9.64 18.93
C GLY A 68 15.46 9.45 20.36
N LEU A 69 15.44 10.53 21.15
CA LEU A 69 15.00 10.52 22.54
C LEU A 69 13.59 9.95 22.73
N ASN A 70 12.67 10.28 21.84
CA ASN A 70 11.31 9.74 21.85
C ASN A 70 11.21 8.25 21.48
N ARG A 71 12.21 7.70 20.79
CA ARG A 71 12.28 6.29 20.38
C ARG A 71 13.17 5.44 21.28
N LEU A 72 14.00 6.06 22.11
CA LEU A 72 14.86 5.40 23.10
C LEU A 72 14.14 4.54 24.16
N PRO A 73 12.87 4.76 24.55
CA PRO A 73 12.26 3.96 25.60
C PRO A 73 12.27 2.45 25.31
N ARG A 74 11.92 2.05 24.07
CA ARG A 74 11.89 0.63 23.69
C ARG A 74 13.29 -0.02 23.75
N PRO A 75 14.35 0.54 23.10
CA PRO A 75 15.71 0.03 23.24
C PRO A 75 16.28 0.07 24.67
N MET A 76 15.91 1.06 25.47
CA MET A 76 16.36 1.17 26.85
C MET A 76 15.78 0.08 27.74
N LEU A 77 14.51 -0.29 27.54
CA LEU A 77 13.90 -1.39 28.30
C LEU A 77 14.55 -2.73 27.98
N THR A 78 14.85 -3.00 26.70
CA THR A 78 15.51 -4.26 26.32
C THR A 78 16.94 -4.31 26.83
N MET A 79 17.75 -3.26 26.61
CA MET A 79 19.11 -3.22 27.13
C MET A 79 19.16 -3.19 28.66
N GLY A 80 18.23 -2.49 29.31
CA GLY A 80 18.09 -2.48 30.77
C GLY A 80 17.76 -3.87 31.33
N THR A 81 16.92 -4.64 30.65
CA THR A 81 16.59 -6.02 31.04
C THR A 81 17.82 -6.93 30.92
N VAL A 82 18.53 -6.88 29.79
CA VAL A 82 19.78 -7.64 29.61
C VAL A 82 20.82 -7.23 30.65
N GLY A 83 20.98 -5.93 30.90
CA GLY A 83 21.89 -5.39 31.91
C GLY A 83 21.55 -5.85 33.33
N LEU A 84 20.25 -5.97 33.66
CA LEU A 84 19.80 -6.51 34.95
C LEU A 84 20.24 -7.97 35.12
N PHE A 85 20.11 -8.80 34.08
CA PHE A 85 20.58 -10.19 34.11
C PHE A 85 22.10 -10.28 34.23
N VAL A 86 22.84 -9.43 33.50
CA VAL A 86 24.30 -9.36 33.62
C VAL A 86 24.69 -8.94 35.04
N TYR A 87 24.03 -7.92 35.61
CA TYR A 87 24.29 -7.47 36.97
C TYR A 87 24.01 -8.58 38.01
N ALA A 88 22.91 -9.32 37.84
CA ALA A 88 22.58 -10.46 38.71
C ALA A 88 23.66 -11.56 38.69
N MET A 89 24.33 -11.78 37.56
CA MET A 89 25.43 -12.75 37.43
C MET A 89 26.76 -12.19 37.93
N ALA A 90 27.04 -10.91 37.67
CA ALA A 90 28.30 -10.27 38.05
C ALA A 90 28.41 -10.03 39.56
N GLU A 91 27.31 -9.69 40.23
CA GLU A 91 27.29 -9.37 41.66
C GLU A 91 25.97 -9.87 42.30
N PRO A 92 25.90 -11.17 42.64
CA PRO A 92 24.64 -11.79 43.08
C PRO A 92 24.19 -11.35 44.48
N VAL A 93 25.12 -11.00 45.37
CA VAL A 93 24.81 -10.66 46.77
C VAL A 93 24.04 -9.33 46.85
N GLY A 94 24.55 -8.28 46.22
CA GLY A 94 23.90 -6.98 46.17
C GLY A 94 22.69 -6.95 45.25
N PHE A 95 22.60 -7.82 44.23
CA PHE A 95 21.33 -8.05 43.53
C PHE A 95 20.27 -8.62 44.48
N GLY A 96 20.61 -9.65 45.27
CA GLY A 96 19.72 -10.25 46.26
C GLY A 96 19.23 -9.27 47.32
N LEU A 97 20.10 -8.39 47.83
CA LEU A 97 19.71 -7.32 48.76
C LEU A 97 18.71 -6.34 48.14
N ARG A 98 18.88 -5.98 46.86
CA ARG A 98 17.94 -5.10 46.15
C ARG A 98 16.58 -5.77 45.95
N MET A 99 16.54 -7.06 45.68
CA MET A 99 15.29 -7.82 45.58
C MET A 99 14.55 -7.89 46.93
N GLN A 100 15.26 -8.07 48.04
CA GLN A 100 14.66 -8.00 49.38
C GLN A 100 14.07 -6.62 49.66
N ASN A 101 14.78 -5.55 49.28
CA ASN A 101 14.27 -4.19 49.42
C ASN A 101 13.07 -3.89 48.51
N LEU A 102 13.02 -4.47 47.30
CA LEU A 102 11.86 -4.35 46.41
C LEU A 102 10.62 -5.00 47.03
N ASN A 103 10.77 -6.07 47.82
CA ASN A 103 9.66 -6.68 48.54
C ASN A 103 9.10 -5.79 49.67
N LEU A 104 9.86 -4.80 50.13
CA LEU A 104 9.40 -3.83 51.13
C LEU A 104 8.59 -2.68 50.50
N VAL A 105 8.56 -2.57 49.17
CA VAL A 105 7.81 -1.52 48.47
C VAL A 105 6.30 -1.77 48.65
N PRO A 106 5.54 -0.82 49.22
CA PRO A 106 4.10 -0.98 49.42
C PRO A 106 3.34 -1.24 48.11
N GLU A 107 2.31 -2.09 48.18
CA GLU A 107 1.43 -2.42 47.04
C GLU A 107 0.86 -1.18 46.32
N PRO A 108 0.41 -0.10 47.00
CA PRO A 108 -0.10 1.09 46.32
C PRO A 108 0.93 1.78 45.40
N LEU A 109 2.22 1.70 45.70
CA LEU A 109 3.26 2.30 44.86
C LEU A 109 3.44 1.52 43.55
N TRP A 110 3.22 0.20 43.57
CA TRP A 110 3.22 -0.60 42.35
C TRP A 110 2.06 -0.23 41.43
N TRP A 111 0.88 -0.02 42.00
CA TRP A 111 -0.29 0.49 41.25
C TRP A 111 -0.03 1.87 40.65
N LEU A 112 0.58 2.77 41.42
CA LEU A 112 0.93 4.11 40.95
C LEU A 112 1.96 4.06 39.81
N LEU A 113 3.01 3.26 39.94
CA LEU A 113 4.02 3.05 38.89
C LEU A 113 3.36 2.53 37.61
N GLY A 114 2.54 1.48 37.73
CA GLY A 114 1.80 0.90 36.61
C GLY A 114 0.89 1.92 35.93
N ALA A 115 0.18 2.73 36.72
CA ALA A 115 -0.71 3.77 36.21
C ALA A 115 0.05 4.86 35.43
N ILE A 116 1.17 5.36 35.97
CA ILE A 116 1.97 6.41 35.33
C ILE A 116 2.56 5.91 34.00
N ILE A 117 3.16 4.72 33.99
CA ILE A 117 3.75 4.13 32.77
C ILE A 117 2.65 3.88 31.73
N SER A 118 1.53 3.29 32.14
CA SER A 118 0.39 3.03 31.25
C SER A 118 -0.23 4.31 30.71
N PHE A 119 -0.29 5.39 31.49
CA PHE A 119 -0.77 6.68 31.00
C PHE A 119 0.20 7.29 29.99
N TYR A 120 1.50 7.33 30.30
CA TYR A 120 2.52 7.94 29.44
C TYR A 120 2.63 7.24 28.08
N PHE A 121 2.68 5.90 28.08
CA PHE A 121 2.82 5.13 26.83
C PHE A 121 1.48 4.75 26.20
N GLY A 122 0.46 4.43 27.00
CA GLY A 122 -0.86 4.02 26.51
C GLY A 122 -1.64 5.17 25.85
N ALA A 123 -1.58 6.38 26.39
CA ALA A 123 -2.20 7.54 25.74
C ALA A 123 -1.47 7.94 24.45
N ARG A 124 -0.15 7.75 24.41
CA ARG A 124 0.67 8.00 23.21
C ARG A 124 0.36 7.01 22.08
N GLU A 125 0.23 5.72 22.37
CA GLU A 125 -0.11 4.73 21.35
C GLU A 125 -1.55 4.92 20.84
N ALA A 126 -2.50 5.27 21.72
CA ALA A 126 -3.88 5.59 21.33
C ALA A 126 -3.97 6.76 20.32
N HIS A 127 -3.03 7.71 20.36
CA HIS A 127 -2.92 8.77 19.37
C HIS A 127 -2.47 8.24 17.99
N TYR A 128 -1.46 7.36 17.94
CA TYR A 128 -1.01 6.74 16.69
C TYR A 128 -2.06 5.83 16.05
N PHE A 129 -2.87 5.13 16.85
CA PHE A 129 -3.99 4.32 16.33
C PHE A 129 -5.05 5.16 15.61
N ARG A 130 -5.29 6.41 16.06
CA ARG A 130 -6.28 7.31 15.42
C ARG A 130 -5.79 7.93 14.12
N THR A 131 -4.49 8.05 13.92
CA THR A 131 -3.92 8.67 12.70
C THR A 131 -3.66 7.68 11.57
N ARG A 132 -3.91 6.37 11.77
CA ARG A 132 -3.87 5.42 10.64
C ARG A 132 -5.09 5.67 9.75
N PRO A 133 -4.91 6.11 8.49
CA PRO A 133 -6.02 6.19 7.56
C PRO A 133 -6.54 4.77 7.35
N VAL A 134 -7.77 4.51 7.79
CA VAL A 134 -8.51 3.33 7.38
C VAL A 134 -8.82 3.56 5.91
N ILE A 135 -8.01 2.98 5.01
CA ILE A 135 -8.36 2.90 3.59
C ILE A 135 -9.61 2.02 3.52
N ARG A 136 -10.80 2.64 3.49
CA ARG A 136 -12.06 1.93 3.33
C ARG A 136 -12.08 1.34 1.92
N ALA A 137 -11.90 0.03 1.81
CA ALA A 137 -12.10 -0.74 0.57
C ALA A 137 -13.52 -0.57 -0.03
N ASN A 138 -14.45 0.01 0.73
CA ASN A 138 -15.85 0.21 0.32
C ASN A 138 -16.01 1.12 -0.91
N ALA A 139 -15.03 1.95 -1.25
CA ALA A 139 -15.10 2.77 -2.47
C ALA A 139 -15.08 1.91 -3.74
N ALA A 140 -14.30 0.82 -3.76
CA ALA A 140 -14.20 -0.12 -4.88
C ALA A 140 -15.42 -1.05 -4.98
N ALA A 141 -15.98 -1.46 -3.85
CA ALA A 141 -17.18 -2.31 -3.80
C ALA A 141 -18.45 -1.55 -4.26
N ALA A 142 -18.57 -0.26 -3.93
CA ALA A 142 -19.67 0.58 -4.39
C ALA A 142 -19.62 0.85 -5.90
N THR A 143 -18.43 0.90 -6.50
CA THR A 143 -18.28 1.02 -7.96
C THR A 143 -18.71 -0.26 -8.67
N LEU A 144 -18.37 -1.43 -8.11
CA LEU A 144 -18.78 -2.73 -8.65
C LEU A 144 -20.30 -2.94 -8.59
N ALA A 145 -20.94 -2.58 -7.46
CA ALA A 145 -22.40 -2.70 -7.34
C ALA A 145 -23.17 -1.76 -8.28
N ALA A 146 -22.61 -0.59 -8.59
CA ALA A 146 -23.18 0.33 -9.57
C ALA A 146 -23.09 -0.19 -11.01
N LEU A 147 -22.15 -1.08 -11.31
CA LEU A 147 -21.98 -1.72 -12.62
C LEU A 147 -22.93 -2.92 -12.84
N GLU A 148 -23.54 -3.46 -11.78
CA GLU A 148 -24.50 -4.58 -11.86
C GLU A 148 -25.96 -4.14 -12.10
N GLY A 149 -26.30 -2.88 -11.83
CA GLY A 149 -27.68 -2.38 -11.87
C GLY A 149 -28.17 -1.90 -13.25
N ASP A 150 -27.26 -1.42 -14.10
CA ASP A 150 -27.59 -1.05 -15.48
C ASP A 150 -27.33 -2.27 -16.37
N GLY A 151 -28.42 -2.91 -16.80
CA GLY A 151 -28.35 -3.97 -17.81
C GLY A 151 -27.50 -3.51 -18.99
N PHE A 152 -26.55 -4.34 -19.39
CA PHE A 152 -25.52 -4.08 -20.40
C PHE A 152 -26.04 -3.83 -21.83
N GLU A 153 -27.34 -3.55 -21.99
CA GLU A 153 -28.01 -3.40 -23.28
C GLU A 153 -27.48 -2.19 -24.08
N ASP A 154 -27.06 -1.12 -23.41
CA ASP A 154 -26.52 0.08 -24.07
C ASP A 154 -25.01 0.03 -24.33
N ASN A 155 -24.28 -0.93 -23.75
CA ASN A 155 -22.83 -1.01 -23.93
C ASN A 155 -22.44 -2.14 -24.90
N ALA A 156 -22.15 -1.74 -26.15
CA ALA A 156 -21.77 -2.66 -27.22
C ALA A 156 -20.57 -3.56 -26.87
N ALA A 157 -19.60 -3.06 -26.11
CA ALA A 157 -18.41 -3.83 -25.72
C ALA A 157 -18.72 -4.93 -24.68
N LEU A 158 -19.71 -4.71 -23.81
CA LEU A 158 -20.10 -5.69 -22.79
C LEU A 158 -21.00 -6.80 -23.35
N ARG A 159 -21.79 -6.49 -24.39
CA ARG A 159 -22.54 -7.50 -25.14
C ARG A 159 -21.62 -8.45 -25.90
N ASP A 160 -20.58 -7.91 -26.54
CA ASP A 160 -19.61 -8.70 -27.31
C ASP A 160 -18.80 -9.67 -26.41
N TRP A 161 -18.47 -9.23 -25.19
CA TRP A 161 -17.85 -10.07 -24.17
C TRP A 161 -18.78 -11.17 -23.64
N ALA A 162 -20.07 -10.85 -23.43
CA ALA A 162 -21.07 -11.83 -23.00
C ALA A 162 -21.38 -12.88 -24.08
N SER A 163 -21.44 -12.49 -25.36
CA SER A 163 -21.59 -13.44 -26.47
C SER A 163 -20.38 -14.35 -26.63
N ALA A 164 -19.17 -13.84 -26.40
CA ALA A 164 -17.95 -14.64 -26.45
C ALA A 164 -17.84 -15.67 -25.31
N GLN A 165 -18.54 -15.45 -24.18
CA GLN A 165 -18.63 -16.43 -23.09
C GLN A 165 -19.69 -17.51 -23.31
N ALA A 166 -20.74 -17.21 -24.09
CA ALA A 166 -21.83 -18.15 -24.36
C ALA A 166 -21.51 -19.21 -25.45
N GLU A 167 -20.43 -19.00 -26.20
CA GLU A 167 -19.94 -19.94 -27.23
C GLU A 167 -18.95 -21.00 -26.69
N HIS A 168 -18.70 -21.01 -25.37
CA HIS A 168 -17.94 -22.03 -24.65
C HIS A 168 -18.83 -22.87 -23.73
#